data_AF-A0A1Z5HWC9-F1
#
_entry.id   AF-A0A1Z5HWC9-F1
#
_cell.length_a   1.000
_cell.length_b   1.000
_cell.length_c   1.000
_cell.angle_alpha   90.00
_cell.angle_beta   90.00
_cell.angle_gamma   90.00
#
_symmetry.space_group_name_H-M   'P 1'
#
loop_
_entity.id
_entity.type
_entity.pdbx_description
1 polymer ?
#
loop_
_entity_poly.entity_id
_entity_poly.type
_entity_poly.pdbx_seq_one_letter_code
_entity_poly.pdbx_strand_id
1 'polypeptide(L)' 'MPKKYYLKYGGIRFTAKVPPQDINRFVQKLPEEKSSLYEVAKELADKGLIEIHQGEFSSIDQDMLPYQR' A
#
# COMPACT_ATOMS: atom_id res chain seq x y z
N MET A 1 -19.59 -5.43 -6.81
CA MET A 1 -18.54 -5.92 -5.89
C MET A 1 -17.41 -4.91 -5.87
N PRO A 2 -16.89 -4.47 -4.71
CA PRO A 2 -15.75 -3.55 -4.67
C PRO A 2 -14.52 -4.25 -5.27
N LYS A 3 -13.88 -3.61 -6.25
CA LYS A 3 -12.65 -4.12 -6.87
C LYS A 3 -11.55 -4.10 -5.79
N LYS A 4 -10.98 -5.28 -5.48
CA LYS A 4 -9.78 -5.38 -4.64
C LYS A 4 -8.58 -4.97 -5.49
N TYR A 5 -8.02 -3.80 -5.21
CA TYR A 5 -6.81 -3.31 -5.86
C TYR A 5 -5.61 -3.76 -5.02
N TYR A 6 -4.78 -4.63 -5.58
CA TYR A 6 -3.54 -5.07 -4.94
C TYR A 6 -2.40 -4.25 -5.53
N LEU A 7 -2.07 -3.10 -4.93
CA LEU A 7 -0.85 -2.40 -5.29
C LEU A 7 0.31 -3.12 -4.60
N LYS A 8 0.99 -4.02 -5.33
CA LYS A 8 2.12 -4.80 -4.82
C LYS A 8 3.40 -3.97 -4.87
N TYR A 9 3.44 -2.87 -4.13
CA TYR A 9 4.68 -2.16 -3.83
C TYR A 9 4.94 -2.30 -2.33
N GLY A 10 6.10 -2.82 -1.95
CA GLY A 10 6.52 -2.94 -0.54
C GLY A 10 5.69 -3.87 0.35
N GLY A 11 4.94 -4.83 -0.23
CA GLY A 11 4.20 -5.84 0.54
C GLY A 11 2.84 -5.40 1.10
N ILE A 12 2.44 -4.12 0.98
CA ILE A 12 1.21 -3.62 1.62
C ILE A 12 -0.04 -4.11 0.88
N ARG A 13 -0.89 -4.88 1.58
CA ARG A 13 -2.25 -5.21 1.10
C ARG A 13 -3.26 -4.22 1.66
N PHE A 14 -4.07 -3.62 0.77
CA PHE A 14 -5.16 -2.74 1.16
C PHE A 14 -6.43 -2.98 0.33
N THR A 15 -7.54 -2.44 0.79
CA THR A 15 -8.78 -2.34 0.02
C THR A 15 -9.13 -0.88 -0.21
N ALA A 16 -9.32 -0.49 -1.47
CA ALA A 16 -9.77 0.86 -1.80
C ALA A 16 -11.24 1.03 -1.38
N LYS A 17 -11.53 2.12 -0.67
CA LYS A 17 -12.89 2.54 -0.29
C LYS A 17 -13.49 3.55 -1.27
N VAL A 18 -12.62 4.19 -2.05
CA VAL A 18 -12.97 5.21 -3.04
C VAL A 18 -12.46 4.82 -4.44
N PRO A 19 -12.93 5.48 -5.52
CA PRO A 19 -12.35 5.33 -6.85
C PRO A 19 -10.84 5.60 -6.87
N PRO A 20 -10.06 4.88 -7.71
CA PRO A 20 -8.62 5.09 -7.83
C PRO A 20 -8.20 6.53 -8.17
N GLN A 21 -9.07 7.26 -8.88
CA GLN A 21 -8.85 8.66 -9.24
C GLN A 21 -8.72 9.57 -8.01
N ASP A 22 -9.48 9.28 -6.95
CA ASP A 22 -9.43 10.06 -5.70
C ASP A 22 -8.18 9.75 -4.89
N ILE A 23 -7.75 8.48 -4.87
CA ILE A 23 -6.46 8.06 -4.28
C ILE A 23 -5.31 8.76 -5.01
N ASN A 24 -5.31 8.73 -6.35
CA ASN A 24 -4.26 9.37 -7.15
C ASN A 24 -4.22 10.88 -6.92
N ARG A 25 -5.38 11.54 -6.83
CA ARG A 25 -5.48 12.96 -6.52
C ARG A 25 -4.95 13.28 -5.12
N PHE A 26 -5.16 12.40 -4.15
CA PHE A 26 -4.59 12.55 -2.82
C PHE A 26 -3.06 12.46 -2.87
N VAL A 27 -2.52 11.39 -3.48
CA VAL A 27 -1.07 11.17 -3.58
C VAL A 27 -0.37 12.31 -4.31
N GLN A 28 -0.98 12.86 -5.38
CA GLN A 28 -0.44 14.02 -6.12
C GLN A 28 -0.37 15.31 -5.28
N LYS A 29 -1.13 15.42 -4.19
CA LYS A 29 -1.13 16.58 -3.29
C LYS A 29 -0.16 16.43 -2.12
N LEU A 30 0.45 15.25 -1.95
CA LEU A 30 1.44 15.05 -0.91
C LEU A 30 2.72 15.84 -1.25
N PRO A 31 3.41 16.38 -0.23
CA PRO A 31 4.68 17.06 -0.45
C PRO A 31 5.70 16.08 -1.07
N GLU A 32 6.58 16.61 -1.92
CA GLU A 32 7.67 15.83 -2.58
C GLU A 32 8.72 15.29 -1.59
N GLU A 33 8.65 15.67 -0.31
CA GLU A 33 9.47 15.07 0.72
C GLU A 33 9.32 13.54 0.74
N LYS A 34 10.42 12.85 1.06
CA LYS A 34 10.53 11.39 1.03
C LYS A 34 9.66 10.73 2.11
N SER A 35 8.36 10.70 1.87
CA SER A 35 7.41 9.89 2.64
C SER A 35 7.59 8.44 2.22
N SER A 36 7.80 7.56 3.18
CA SER A 36 7.83 6.13 2.92
C SER A 36 6.48 5.65 2.40
N LEU A 37 6.46 4.56 1.62
CA LEU A 37 5.20 3.99 1.12
C LEU A 37 4.24 3.62 2.25
N TYR A 38 4.77 3.22 3.41
CA TYR A 38 4.00 2.94 4.61
C TYR A 38 3.29 4.19 5.13
N GLU A 39 3.99 5.33 5.22
CA GLU A 39 3.40 6.60 5.66
C GLU A 39 2.30 7.05 4.69
N VAL A 40 2.55 6.97 3.37
CA VAL A 40 1.53 7.30 2.36
C VAL A 40 0.29 6.39 2.51
N ALA A 41 0.49 5.09 2.69
CA ALA A 41 -0.61 4.14 2.90
C ALA A 41 -1.36 4.45 4.21
N LYS A 42 -0.65 4.76 5.29
CA LYS A 42 -1.24 5.13 6.58
C LYS A 42 -2.08 6.39 6.46
N GLU A 43 -1.59 7.44 5.80
CA GLU A 43 -2.35 8.66 5.57
C GLU A 43 -3.62 8.42 4.74
N LEU A 44 -3.53 7.60 3.70
CA LEU A 44 -4.69 7.18 2.91
C LEU A 44 -5.73 6.45 3.78
N ALA A 45 -5.28 5.63 4.74
CA ALA A 45 -6.14 4.90 5.66
C ALA A 45 -6.76 5.83 6.72
N ASP A 46 -5.98 6.74 7.28
CA ASP A 46 -6.42 7.75 8.25
C ASP A 46 -7.49 8.68 7.65
N LYS A 47 -7.42 8.93 6.33
CA LYS A 47 -8.46 9.67 5.58
C LYS A 47 -9.63 8.80 5.11
N GLY A 48 -9.64 7.51 5.42
CA GLY A 48 -10.70 6.58 5.02
C GLY A 48 -10.76 6.26 3.53
N LEU A 49 -9.70 6.57 2.77
CA LEU A 49 -9.62 6.32 1.33
C LEU A 49 -9.28 4.86 1.02
N ILE A 50 -8.50 4.23 1.90
CA ILE A 50 -8.19 2.80 1.87
C ILE A 50 -8.39 2.18 3.26
N GLU A 51 -8.41 0.85 3.30
CA GLU A 51 -8.32 0.05 4.51
C GLU A 51 -7.10 -0.87 4.39
N ILE A 52 -6.13 -0.73 5.30
CA ILE A 52 -4.93 -1.57 5.35
C ILE A 52 -5.27 -2.85 6.11
N HIS A 53 -4.90 -4.00 5.55
CA HIS A 53 -5.05 -5.29 6.21
C HIS A 53 -3.83 -5.56 7.10
N GLN A 54 -4.03 -5.68 8.42
CA GLN A 54 -2.94 -5.99 9.36
C GLN A 54 -2.41 -7.41 9.14
N GLY A 55 -1.08 -7.60 9.24
CA GLY A 55 -0.43 -8.91 9.25
C GLY A 55 0.42 -9.26 8.02
N GLU A 56 0.41 -8.42 6.98
CA GLU A 56 1.18 -8.67 5.75
C GLU A 56 2.07 -7.49 5.38
N PHE A 57 2.87 -6.97 6.31
CA PHE A 57 4.06 -6.20 5.94
C PHE A 57 5.16 -7.21 5.61
N SER A 58 5.13 -7.78 4.41
CA SER A 58 6.23 -8.64 3.97
C SER A 58 7.42 -7.75 3.62
N SER A 59 8.21 -7.36 4.63
CA SER A 59 9.57 -6.82 4.47
C SER A 59 10.58 -7.91 4.09
N ILE A 60 10.11 -9.08 3.66
CA ILE A 60 10.94 -10.20 3.28
C ILE A 60 10.81 -10.36 1.77
N ASP A 61 11.85 -9.93 1.07
CA ASP A 61 12.19 -10.40 -0.27
C ASP A 61 12.08 -11.93 -0.29
N GLN A 62 11.05 -12.47 -0.93
CA GLN A 62 10.88 -13.92 -1.09
C GLN A 62 11.91 -14.55 -2.06
N ASP A 63 12.92 -13.80 -2.48
CA ASP A 63 14.02 -14.26 -3.35
C ASP A 63 15.26 -14.75 -2.57
N MET A 64 15.16 -14.99 -1.26
CA MET A 64 16.19 -15.73 -0.52
C MET A 64 15.75 -17.18 -0.33
N LEU A 65 15.70 -17.95 -1.42
CA LEU A 65 15.66 -19.41 -1.35
C LEU A 65 17.05 -19.92 -0.93
N PRO A 66 17.24 -20.52 0.26
CA PRO A 66 18.49 -21.23 0.52
C PRO A 66 18.53 -22.45 -0.39
N TYR A 67 19.45 -22.45 -1.35
CA TYR A 67 19.81 -23.66 -2.06
C TYR A 67 20.46 -24.61 -1.05
N GLN A 68 19.70 -25.58 -0.55
CA GLN A 68 20.24 -26.72 0.19
C GLN A 68 19.86 -28.00 -0.56
N ARG A 69 20.78 -28.45 -1.42
CA ARG A 69 21.14 -29.85 -1.56
C ARG A 69 22.62 -29.96 -1.87
#